data_AF-A0A7Y9ZCU1-F1
#
_entry.id   AF-A0A7Y9ZCU1-F1
#
_cell.length_a   1.000
_cell.length_b   1.000
_cell.length_c   1.000
_cell.angle_alpha   90.00
_cell.angle_beta   90.00
_cell.angle_gamma   90.00
#
_symmetry.space_group_name_H-M   'P 1'
#
loop_
_entity.id
_entity.type
_entity.pdbx_description
1 polymer ?
#
loop_
_entity_poly.entity_id
_entity_poly.type
_entity_poly.pdbx_seq_one_letter_code
_entity_poly.pdbx_strand_id
1 'polypeptide(L)'
;MHYKAKDILRAAGLALLPADDIHVAKDLAQIRAGNPLSPCLMIRGNARKGREAPIADGEHRVCASHYTDENTDIPVKIVKL
;
A
#
# COMPACT_ATOMS: atom_id res chain seq x y z
N MET A 1 -11.73 -4.91 -2.45
CA MET A 1 -11.56 -4.07 -3.65
C MET A 1 -10.08 -4.10 -4.01
N HIS A 2 -9.70 -3.74 -5.23
CA HIS A 2 -8.30 -3.63 -5.64
C HIS A 2 -7.99 -2.19 -6.04
N TYR A 3 -6.81 -1.70 -5.64
CA TYR A 3 -6.31 -0.39 -6.03
C TYR A 3 -4.83 -0.47 -6.36
N LYS A 4 -4.37 0.43 -7.22
CA LYS A 4 -2.97 0.48 -7.66
C LYS A 4 -2.06 0.96 -6.52
N ALA A 5 -0.87 0.38 -6.41
CA ALA A 5 0.09 0.76 -5.38
C ALA A 5 0.38 2.27 -5.36
N LYS A 6 0.64 2.89 -6.52
CA LYS A 6 0.86 4.34 -6.64
C LYS A 6 -0.34 5.19 -6.23
N ASP A 7 -1.55 4.70 -6.46
CA ASP A 7 -2.78 5.41 -6.13
C ASP A 7 -3.08 5.34 -4.64
N ILE A 8 -2.74 4.21 -4.00
CA ILE A 8 -2.82 4.05 -2.54
C ILE A 8 -1.86 5.04 -1.85
N LEU A 9 -0.59 5.10 -2.27
CA LEU A 9 0.38 6.06 -1.72
C LEU A 9 -0.09 7.51 -1.94
N ARG A 10 -0.56 7.84 -3.14
CA ARG A 10 -1.09 9.18 -3.47
C ARG A 10 -2.31 9.54 -2.62
N ALA A 11 -3.26 8.61 -2.43
CA ALA A 11 -4.45 8.85 -1.63
C ALA A 11 -4.14 9.01 -0.13
N ALA A 12 -3.09 8.35 0.34
CA ALA A 12 -2.61 8.44 1.72
C ALA A 12 -1.68 9.63 1.99
N GLY A 13 -1.23 10.34 0.95
CA GLY A 13 -0.25 11.43 1.11
C GLY A 13 1.16 10.94 1.48
N LEU A 14 1.48 9.67 1.21
CA LEU A 14 2.73 9.05 1.62
C LEU A 14 3.73 8.95 0.47
N ALA A 15 5.00 9.11 0.81
CA ALA A 15 6.11 8.82 -0.10
C ALA A 15 6.37 7.32 -0.14
N LEU A 16 7.01 6.86 -1.22
CA LEU A 16 7.50 5.48 -1.31
C LEU A 16 8.66 5.29 -0.33
N LEU A 17 8.54 4.33 0.59
CA LEU A 17 9.63 3.95 1.49
C LEU A 17 10.77 3.29 0.70
N PRO A 18 12.05 3.43 1.13
CA PRO A 18 13.19 2.80 0.46
C PRO A 18 13.07 1.27 0.35
N ALA A 19 13.61 0.70 -0.73
CA ALA A 19 13.59 -0.75 -0.96
C ALA A 19 14.46 -1.56 0.03
N ASP A 20 15.42 -0.91 0.69
CA ASP A 20 16.31 -1.47 1.71
C ASP A 20 15.79 -1.27 3.14
N ASP A 21 14.64 -0.61 3.32
CA ASP A 21 13.92 -0.68 4.59
C ASP A 21 13.64 -2.15 4.96
N ILE A 22 13.90 -2.52 6.21
CA ILE A 22 13.87 -3.92 6.64
C ILE A 22 12.50 -4.59 6.42
N HIS A 23 11.41 -3.83 6.51
CA HIS A 23 10.06 -4.35 6.31
C HIS A 23 9.71 -4.42 4.83
N VAL A 24 10.08 -3.41 4.04
CA VAL A 24 9.91 -3.44 2.57
C VAL A 24 10.72 -4.58 1.94
N ALA A 25 11.99 -4.72 2.33
CA ALA A 25 12.88 -5.78 1.84
C ALA A 25 12.33 -7.18 2.17
N LYS A 26 11.73 -7.35 3.37
CA LYS A 26 11.08 -8.60 3.78
C LYS A 26 9.87 -8.92 2.91
N ASP A 27 9.00 -7.95 2.64
CA ASP A 27 7.83 -8.15 1.79
C ASP A 27 8.24 -8.40 0.31
N LEU A 28 9.28 -7.73 -0.18
CA LEU A 28 9.88 -8.01 -1.49
C LEU A 28 10.42 -9.44 -1.57
N ALA A 29 11.05 -9.95 -0.51
CA ALA A 29 11.52 -11.32 -0.47
C ALA A 29 10.36 -12.33 -0.52
N GLN A 30 9.23 -12.04 0.14
CA GLN A 30 8.02 -12.86 0.02
C GLN A 30 7.48 -12.88 -1.41
N ILE A 31 7.38 -11.71 -2.06
CA ILE A 31 6.92 -11.63 -3.46
C ILE A 31 7.84 -12.42 -4.39
N ARG A 32 9.16 -12.28 -4.24
CA ARG A 32 10.15 -13.04 -5.04
C ARG A 32 10.05 -14.55 -4.84
N ALA A 33 9.67 -14.99 -3.64
CA ALA A 33 9.42 -16.39 -3.34
C ALA A 33 8.06 -16.90 -3.85
N GLY A 34 7.25 -16.06 -4.50
CA GLY A 34 5.89 -16.39 -4.96
C GLY A 34 4.86 -16.46 -3.84
N ASN A 35 5.19 -15.96 -2.64
CA ASN A 35 4.27 -15.96 -1.51
C ASN A 35 3.30 -14.77 -1.61
N PRO A 36 1.99 -15.00 -1.45
CA PRO A 36 1.02 -13.92 -1.47
C PRO A 36 1.18 -13.04 -0.21
N LEU A 37 1.05 -11.73 -0.41
CA LEU A 37 0.98 -10.77 0.68
C LEU A 37 -0.46 -10.63 1.20
N SER A 38 -0.60 -10.32 2.49
CA SER A 38 -1.89 -10.02 3.10
C SER A 38 -2.50 -8.72 2.53
N PRO A 39 -3.85 -8.62 2.42
CA PRO A 39 -4.53 -7.39 2.05
C PRO A 39 -4.15 -6.20 2.93
N CYS A 40 -4.27 -4.98 2.40
CA CYS A 40 -4.03 -3.74 3.13
C CYS A 40 -5.34 -3.17 3.71
N LEU A 41 -5.21 -2.38 4.78
CA LEU A 41 -6.34 -1.70 5.42
C LEU A 41 -6.19 -0.20 5.25
N MET A 42 -7.23 0.46 4.75
CA MET A 42 -7.29 1.91 4.62
C MET A 42 -8.49 2.48 5.34
N ILE A 43 -8.31 3.68 5.90
CA ILE A 43 -9.41 4.48 6.43
C ILE A 43 -9.92 5.39 5.30
N ARG A 44 -11.24 5.51 5.17
CA ARG A 44 -11.86 6.31 4.13
C ARG A 44 -11.54 7.80 4.29
N GLY A 45 -10.82 8.35 3.31
CA GLY A 45 -10.60 9.78 3.19
C GLY A 45 -11.82 10.57 2.69
N ASN A 46 -11.65 11.89 2.56
CA ASN A 46 -12.63 12.81 1.99
C ASN A 46 -11.91 13.91 1.18
N ALA A 47 -11.78 13.69 -0.12
CA ALA A 47 -11.13 14.64 -1.03
C ALA A 47 -11.80 16.03 -1.05
N ARG A 48 -13.13 16.12 -0.89
CA ARG A 48 -13.85 17.42 -0.85
C ARG A 48 -13.50 18.25 0.39
N LYS A 49 -13.05 17.59 1.47
CA LYS A 49 -12.63 18.23 2.71
C LYS A 49 -11.10 18.21 2.89
N GLY A 50 -10.34 17.85 1.84
CA GLY A 50 -8.88 17.74 1.91
C GLY A 50 -8.38 16.67 2.88
N ARG A 51 -9.18 15.65 3.20
CA ARG A 51 -8.79 14.55 4.09
C ARG A 51 -8.25 13.38 3.28
N GLU A 52 -7.01 13.01 3.54
CA GLU A 52 -6.34 11.83 2.98
C GLU A 52 -7.01 10.53 3.42
N ALA A 53 -6.69 9.44 2.72
CA ALA A 53 -7.11 8.08 3.05
C ALA A 53 -5.90 7.34 3.65
N PRO A 54 -5.65 7.44 4.96
CA PRO A 54 -4.45 6.86 5.55
C PRO A 54 -4.48 5.33 5.49
N ILE A 55 -3.29 4.74 5.32
CA ILE A 55 -3.07 3.31 5.41
C ILE A 55 -3.02 2.96 6.90
N ALA A 56 -4.02 2.22 7.38
CA ALA A 56 -4.08 1.76 8.78
C ALA A 56 -3.24 0.50 9.01
N ASP A 57 -3.05 -0.32 7.96
CA ASP A 57 -2.13 -1.46 7.96
C ASP A 57 -1.68 -1.77 6.52
N GLY A 58 -0.40 -2.14 6.38
CA GLY A 58 0.18 -2.59 5.11
C GLY A 58 0.98 -1.57 4.31
N GLU A 59 1.43 -0.46 4.91
CA GLU A 59 2.25 0.54 4.21
C GLU A 59 3.50 -0.07 3.53
N HIS A 60 4.26 -0.90 4.24
CA HIS A 60 5.43 -1.60 3.68
C HIS A 60 5.05 -2.56 2.54
N ARG A 61 3.88 -3.23 2.64
CA ARG A 61 3.37 -4.11 1.58
C ARG A 61 3.02 -3.31 0.33
N VAL A 62 2.42 -2.13 0.49
CA VAL A 62 2.16 -1.20 -0.62
C VAL A 62 3.46 -0.75 -1.27
N CYS A 63 4.47 -0.39 -0.48
CA CYS A 63 5.78 0.00 -1.02
C CYS A 63 6.47 -1.17 -1.76
N ALA A 64 6.46 -2.36 -1.18
CA ALA A 64 7.02 -3.56 -1.80
C ALA A 64 6.33 -3.90 -3.13
N SER A 65 5.00 -3.85 -3.17
CA SER A 65 4.22 -4.03 -4.42
C SER A 65 4.47 -2.91 -5.43
N HIS A 66 4.69 -1.67 -4.98
CA HIS A 66 5.06 -0.58 -5.89
C HIS A 66 6.41 -0.83 -6.57
N TYR A 67 7.38 -1.40 -5.85
CA TYR A 67 8.69 -1.73 -6.41
C TYR A 67 8.66 -2.87 -7.43
N THR A 68 7.64 -3.72 -7.44
CA THR A 68 7.47 -4.73 -8.50
C THR A 68 6.87 -4.13 -9.76
N ASP A 69 5.82 -3.33 -9.60
CA ASP A 69 5.21 -2.47 -10.62
C ASP A 69 4.34 -1.44 -9.88
N GLU A 70 4.50 -0.15 -10.18
CA GLU A 70 3.69 0.92 -9.60
C GLU A 70 2.17 0.74 -9.82
N ASN A 71 1.79 -0.05 -10.83
CA ASN A 71 0.42 -0.42 -11.21
C ASN A 71 -0.01 -1.80 -10.67
N THR A 72 0.72 -2.38 -9.72
CA THR A 72 0.31 -3.61 -9.05
C THR A 72 -1.04 -3.41 -8.35
N ASP A 73 -2.01 -4.27 -8.63
CA ASP A 73 -3.31 -4.29 -7.95
C ASP A 73 -3.16 -4.89 -6.55
N ILE A 74 -3.48 -4.10 -5.52
CA ILE A 74 -3.40 -4.52 -4.13
C ILE A 74 -4.81 -4.73 -3.58
N PRO A 75 -5.12 -5.89 -2.95
CA PRO A 75 -6.38 -6.07 -2.26
C PRO A 75 -6.44 -5.15 -1.04
N VAL A 76 -7.45 -4.29 -1.00
CA VAL A 76 -7.67 -3.32 0.07
C VAL A 76 -9.04 -3.49 0.71
N LYS A 77 -9.06 -3.42 2.05
CA LYS A 77 -10.25 -3.21 2.88
C LYS A 77 -10.34 -1.73 3.25
N ILE A 78 -11.49 -1.10 3.00
CA ILE A 78 -11.72 0.31 3.35
C ILE A 78 -12.76 0.39 4.47
N VAL A 79 -12.35 0.91 5.61
CA VAL A 79 -13.22 1.14 6.78
C VAL A 79 -13.60 2.61 6.92
N LYS A 80 -14.67 2.89 7.66
CA LYS A 80 -15.04 4.24 8.09
C LYS A 80 -14.76 4.35 9.58
N LEU A 81 -14.13 5.45 9.98
CA LEU A 81 -14.08 5.91 11.36
C LEU A 81 -15.12 7.00 11.55
#